data_AF-A0A3C0HZQ2-F1
#
_entry.id   AF-A0A3C0HZQ2-F1
#
_cell.length_a   1.000
_cell.length_b   1.000
_cell.length_c   1.000
_cell.angle_alpha   90.00
_cell.angle_beta   90.00
_cell.angle_gamma   90.00
#
_symmetry.space_group_name_H-M   'P 1'
#
loop_
_entity.id
_entity.type
_entity.pdbx_description
1 polymer ?
#
loop_
_entity_poly.entity_id
_entity_poly.type
_entity_poly.pdbx_seq_one_letter_code
_entity_poly.pdbx_strand_id
1 'polypeptide(L)'
;MVKIEHHEIMHYAIFFIVPVLLIWYHNWLISHIKQVNQQLATAHEAKAQIAVSLSLFICTVLLMLFLAPSLPHLWSDYGLLAIGFTLISSLLIMRFFLSRLLKEMRCQRLFFKLFINQYFLLTLFFMIATELLVLYWLKESTIYVQDQFLQFVMGYALLMITGSIFLNVPKQKGPFLKQEWRLTVVAIIDPIIVISFSVILLYVLLNLFYQFLL
;
A
#
# COMPACT_ATOMS: atom_id res chain seq x y z
N MET A 1 32.13 -7.09 -14.25
CA MET A 1 32.12 -7.65 -12.88
C MET A 1 31.58 -6.55 -11.97
N VAL A 2 30.30 -6.62 -11.62
CA VAL A 2 29.62 -5.54 -10.86
C VAL A 2 30.15 -5.59 -9.43
N LYS A 3 30.86 -4.56 -8.99
CA LYS A 3 31.22 -4.38 -7.58
C LYS A 3 29.95 -3.95 -6.85
N ILE A 4 29.26 -4.91 -6.24
CA ILE A 4 28.15 -4.61 -5.34
C ILE A 4 28.77 -3.99 -4.08
N GLU A 5 28.54 -2.69 -3.88
CA GLU A 5 29.05 -1.98 -2.71
C GLU A 5 28.37 -2.51 -1.44
N HIS A 6 29.12 -2.71 -0.36
CA HIS A 6 28.58 -3.31 0.89
C HIS A 6 27.40 -2.52 1.48
N HIS A 7 27.30 -1.22 1.18
CA HIS A 7 26.16 -0.39 1.54
C HIS A 7 24.87 -0.77 0.81
N GLU A 8 24.95 -1.21 -0.44
CA GLU A 8 23.77 -1.66 -1.20
C GLU A 8 23.23 -2.95 -0.58
N ILE A 9 24.10 -3.92 -0.29
CA ILE A 9 23.73 -5.21 0.33
C ILE A 9 23.02 -5.00 1.67
N MET A 10 23.52 -4.06 2.49
CA MET A 10 22.85 -3.73 3.76
C MET A 10 21.48 -3.08 3.55
N HIS A 11 21.32 -2.20 2.56
CA HIS A 11 19.99 -1.62 2.24
C HIS A 11 19.02 -2.69 1.74
N TYR A 12 19.45 -3.61 0.86
CA TYR A 12 18.64 -4.76 0.43
C TYR A 12 18.24 -5.63 1.61
N ALA A 13 19.19 -5.95 2.50
CA ALA A 13 18.92 -6.76 3.68
C ALA A 13 17.86 -6.09 4.58
N ILE A 14 17.99 -4.80 4.87
CA ILE A 14 17.02 -4.06 5.70
C ILE A 14 15.64 -4.04 5.03
N PHE A 15 15.58 -3.78 3.71
CA PHE A 15 14.32 -3.73 2.97
C PHE A 15 13.55 -5.06 2.99
N PHE A 16 14.24 -6.20 2.94
CA PHE A 16 13.61 -7.53 3.00
C PHE A 16 13.39 -8.04 4.43
N ILE A 17 14.25 -7.67 5.39
CA ILE A 17 14.14 -8.11 6.80
C ILE A 17 12.93 -7.48 7.48
N VAL A 18 12.66 -6.19 7.25
CA VAL A 18 11.58 -5.47 7.94
C VAL A 18 10.20 -6.11 7.71
N PRO A 19 9.73 -6.37 6.46
CA PRO A 19 8.45 -7.04 6.23
C PRO A 19 8.39 -8.46 6.82
N VAL A 20 9.49 -9.20 6.81
CA VAL A 20 9.57 -10.55 7.38
C VAL A 20 9.43 -10.51 8.91
N LEU A 21 10.08 -9.54 9.57
CA LEU A 21 9.92 -9.31 11.00
C LEU A 21 8.49 -8.90 11.35
N LEU A 22 7.85 -8.07 10.51
CA LEU A 22 6.44 -7.69 10.70
C LEU A 22 5.50 -8.89 10.55
N ILE A 23 5.73 -9.78 9.58
CA ILE A 23 4.99 -11.05 9.45
C ILE A 23 5.17 -11.93 10.68
N TRP A 24 6.41 -12.06 11.17
CA TRP A 24 6.69 -12.84 12.37
C TRP A 24 5.97 -12.25 13.60
N TYR A 25 6.02 -10.94 13.78
CA TYR A 25 5.35 -10.25 14.86
C TYR A 25 3.83 -10.36 14.77
N HIS A 26 3.25 -10.24 13.58
CA HIS A 26 1.83 -10.51 13.31
C HIS A 26 1.42 -11.92 13.74
N ASN A 27 2.18 -12.93 13.33
CA ASN A 27 1.92 -14.33 13.66
C ASN A 27 2.00 -14.57 15.17
N TRP A 28 2.98 -13.95 15.83
CA TRP A 28 3.10 -13.98 17.28
C TRP A 28 1.87 -13.37 17.95
N LEU A 29 1.42 -12.19 17.51
CA LEU A 29 0.22 -11.53 18.05
C LEU A 29 -1.03 -12.39 17.87
N ILE A 30 -1.29 -12.90 16.66
CA ILE A 30 -2.45 -13.74 16.37
C ILE A 30 -2.45 -15.03 17.19
N SER A 31 -1.30 -15.65 17.41
CA SER A 31 -1.23 -16.90 18.19
C SER A 31 -1.73 -16.77 19.63
N HIS A 32 -1.82 -15.55 20.16
CA HIS A 32 -2.31 -15.27 21.50
C HIS A 32 -3.69 -14.59 21.54
N ILE A 33 -4.41 -14.48 20.42
CA ILE A 33 -5.78 -13.96 20.34
C ILE A 33 -6.74 -15.15 20.35
N LYS A 34 -7.74 -15.15 21.23
CA LYS A 34 -8.78 -16.21 21.23
C LYS A 34 -9.63 -16.10 19.97
N GLN A 35 -9.80 -17.20 19.25
CA GLN A 35 -10.48 -17.29 17.95
C GLN A 35 -11.90 -16.69 17.92
N VAL A 36 -12.61 -16.71 19.07
CA VAL A 36 -13.96 -16.14 19.24
C VAL A 36 -13.98 -14.61 19.07
N ASN A 37 -12.88 -13.90 19.37
CA ASN A 37 -12.78 -12.44 19.19
C ASN A 37 -12.49 -12.02 17.74
N GLN A 38 -12.14 -12.96 16.84
CA GLN A 38 -11.68 -12.65 15.48
C GLN A 38 -12.81 -12.42 14.47
N GLN A 39 -14.02 -12.94 14.72
CA GLN A 39 -15.20 -12.67 13.89
C GLN A 39 -15.83 -11.29 14.15
N LEU A 40 -15.27 -10.49 15.06
CA LEU A 40 -15.85 -9.21 15.43
C LEU A 40 -15.88 -8.27 14.21
N ALA A 41 -17.11 -8.02 13.75
CA ALA A 41 -17.47 -7.42 12.49
C ALA A 41 -16.75 -6.09 12.20
N THR A 42 -15.64 -6.14 11.47
CA THR A 42 -15.00 -4.97 10.85
C THR A 42 -15.57 -4.69 9.47
N ALA A 43 -16.86 -4.96 9.29
CA ALA A 43 -17.60 -4.43 8.18
C ALA A 43 -17.81 -2.92 8.41
N HIS A 44 -16.78 -2.13 8.11
CA HIS A 44 -17.00 -0.72 7.81
C HIS A 44 -18.09 -0.65 6.73
N GLU A 45 -19.13 0.14 6.99
CA GLU A 45 -20.23 0.35 6.07
C GLU A 45 -19.69 0.79 4.71
N ALA A 46 -20.35 0.40 3.61
CA ALA A 46 -19.92 0.74 2.25
C ALA A 46 -19.66 2.26 2.09
N LYS A 47 -20.39 3.10 2.83
CA LYS A 47 -20.19 4.56 2.89
C LYS A 47 -18.79 4.95 3.38
N ALA A 48 -18.27 4.29 4.42
CA ALA A 48 -16.94 4.57 4.94
C ALA A 48 -15.84 4.12 3.96
N GLN A 49 -16.03 3.01 3.27
CA GLN A 49 -15.11 2.56 2.22
C GLN A 49 -15.09 3.53 1.04
N ILE A 50 -16.25 4.05 0.63
CA ILE A 50 -16.36 5.07 -0.42
C ILE A 50 -15.68 6.36 0.03
N ALA A 51 -15.93 6.81 1.26
CA ALA A 51 -15.31 8.02 1.80
C ALA A 51 -13.77 7.90 1.82
N VAL A 52 -13.22 6.78 2.30
CA VAL A 52 -11.76 6.56 2.30
C VAL A 52 -11.21 6.48 0.89
N SER A 53 -11.91 5.81 -0.03
CA SER A 53 -11.48 5.75 -1.44
C SER A 53 -11.45 7.13 -2.09
N LEU A 54 -12.47 7.96 -1.83
CA LEU A 54 -12.56 9.32 -2.34
C LEU A 54 -11.47 10.22 -1.72
N SER A 55 -11.26 10.12 -0.40
CA SER A 55 -10.17 10.83 0.27
C SER A 55 -8.81 10.42 -0.29
N LEU A 56 -8.59 9.12 -0.53
CA LEU A 56 -7.34 8.63 -1.12
C LEU A 56 -7.16 9.16 -2.54
N PHE A 57 -8.21 9.17 -3.35
CA PHE A 57 -8.18 9.78 -4.68
C PHE A 57 -7.79 11.26 -4.61
N ILE A 58 -8.52 12.06 -3.82
CA ILE A 58 -8.27 13.50 -3.69
C ILE A 58 -6.85 13.76 -3.21
N CYS A 59 -6.39 13.06 -2.17
CA CYS A 59 -5.04 13.22 -1.66
C CYS A 59 -3.96 12.77 -2.66
N THR A 60 -4.21 11.74 -3.46
CA THR A 60 -3.27 11.30 -4.50
C THR A 60 -3.18 12.33 -5.62
N VAL A 61 -4.29 12.93 -6.05
CA VAL A 61 -4.29 14.02 -7.04
C VAL A 61 -3.62 15.27 -6.50
N LEU A 62 -3.86 15.62 -5.22
CA LEU A 62 -3.14 16.71 -4.55
C LEU A 62 -1.64 16.46 -4.46
N LEU A 63 -1.22 15.21 -4.21
CA LEU A 63 0.18 14.81 -4.23
C LEU A 63 0.78 14.98 -5.64
N MET A 64 0.06 14.59 -6.68
CA MET A 64 0.49 14.81 -8.07
C MET A 64 0.63 16.31 -8.40
N LEU A 65 -0.33 17.14 -7.99
CA LEU A 65 -0.29 18.60 -8.14
C LEU A 65 0.86 19.25 -7.38
N PHE A 66 1.19 18.74 -6.20
CA PHE A 66 2.32 19.23 -5.41
C PHE A 66 3.66 18.97 -6.12
N LEU A 67 3.79 17.82 -6.81
CA LEU A 67 5.02 17.42 -7.47
C LEU A 67 5.25 18.14 -8.81
N ALA A 68 4.19 18.35 -9.58
CA ALA A 68 4.24 19.13 -10.82
C ALA A 68 3.24 20.30 -10.73
N PRO A 69 3.66 21.46 -10.18
CA PRO A 69 2.77 22.56 -9.77
C PRO A 69 2.16 23.39 -10.92
N SER A 70 1.97 22.79 -12.09
CA SER A 70 1.30 23.41 -13.24
C SER A 70 0.07 22.60 -13.62
N LEU A 71 -1.12 23.17 -13.36
CA LEU A 71 -2.40 22.67 -13.87
C LEU A 71 -2.32 22.28 -15.37
N PRO A 72 -1.70 23.07 -16.26
CA PRO A 72 -1.53 22.68 -17.66
C PRO A 72 -0.80 21.34 -17.88
N HIS A 73 0.18 20.97 -17.04
CA HIS A 73 0.89 19.68 -17.16
C HIS A 73 0.06 18.51 -16.58
N LEU A 74 -0.81 18.80 -15.62
CA LEU A 74 -1.74 17.80 -15.08
C LEU A 74 -2.82 17.41 -16.10
N TRP A 75 -3.17 18.34 -17.00
CA TRP A 75 -4.15 18.14 -18.07
C TRP A 75 -3.53 17.82 -19.44
N SER A 76 -2.20 17.90 -19.60
CA SER A 76 -1.51 17.55 -20.85
C SER A 76 -1.13 16.07 -20.92
N ASP A 77 -0.97 15.59 -22.15
CA ASP A 77 -0.43 14.28 -22.52
C ASP A 77 -1.11 13.10 -21.82
N TYR A 78 -0.52 12.61 -20.74
CA TYR A 78 -0.96 11.43 -19.99
C TYR A 78 -1.50 11.76 -18.59
N GLY A 79 -1.52 13.04 -18.18
CA GLY A 79 -1.96 13.44 -16.85
C GLY A 79 -3.43 13.07 -16.58
N LEU A 80 -4.30 13.25 -17.57
CA LEU A 80 -5.70 12.81 -17.54
C LEU A 80 -5.83 11.28 -17.34
N LEU A 81 -4.97 10.50 -17.99
CA LEU A 81 -4.95 9.04 -17.87
C LEU A 81 -4.47 8.65 -16.47
N ALA A 82 -3.43 9.30 -15.95
CA ALA A 82 -2.94 9.11 -14.59
C ALA A 82 -4.01 9.45 -13.54
N ILE A 83 -4.76 10.53 -13.70
CA ILE A 83 -5.87 10.90 -12.81
C ILE A 83 -7.03 9.90 -12.91
N GLY A 84 -7.44 9.51 -14.12
CA GLY A 84 -8.50 8.53 -14.33
C GLY A 84 -8.14 7.17 -13.72
N PHE A 85 -6.89 6.73 -13.91
CA PHE A 85 -6.40 5.48 -13.36
C PHE A 85 -6.22 5.52 -11.84
N THR A 86 -5.74 6.63 -11.27
CA THR A 86 -5.66 6.80 -9.80
C THR A 86 -7.05 6.81 -9.16
N LEU A 87 -8.08 7.35 -9.84
CA LEU A 87 -9.47 7.25 -9.39
C LEU A 87 -9.95 5.79 -9.38
N ILE A 88 -9.76 5.08 -10.48
CA ILE A 88 -10.20 3.68 -10.60
C ILE A 88 -9.44 2.81 -9.59
N SER A 89 -8.12 2.97 -9.50
CA SER A 89 -7.25 2.21 -8.61
C SER A 89 -7.55 2.50 -7.14
N SER A 90 -7.75 3.76 -6.75
CA SER A 90 -8.10 4.10 -5.36
C SER A 90 -9.42 3.44 -4.92
N LEU A 91 -10.44 3.46 -5.79
CA LEU A 91 -11.70 2.76 -5.56
C LEU A 91 -11.51 1.25 -5.50
N LEU A 92 -10.80 0.65 -6.47
CA LEU A 92 -10.61 -0.79 -6.54
C LEU A 92 -9.80 -1.33 -5.36
N ILE A 93 -8.68 -0.69 -5.05
CA ILE A 93 -7.79 -1.11 -3.98
C ILE A 93 -8.50 -1.02 -2.64
N MET A 94 -9.03 0.16 -2.26
CA MET A 94 -9.58 0.36 -0.92
C MET A 94 -10.90 -0.39 -0.70
N ARG A 95 -11.78 -0.39 -1.71
CA ARG A 95 -13.12 -0.99 -1.56
C ARG A 95 -13.10 -2.51 -1.71
N PHE A 96 -12.40 -3.03 -2.70
CA PHE A 96 -12.55 -4.44 -3.10
C PHE A 96 -11.39 -5.32 -2.65
N PHE A 97 -10.15 -4.87 -2.76
CA PHE A 97 -9.01 -5.77 -2.56
C PHE A 97 -8.41 -5.65 -1.16
N LEU A 98 -7.97 -4.47 -0.76
CA LEU A 98 -7.24 -4.24 0.48
C LEU A 98 -8.13 -4.46 1.71
N SER A 99 -9.37 -3.97 1.70
CA SER A 99 -10.34 -4.23 2.78
C SER A 99 -10.65 -5.71 2.97
N ARG A 100 -10.71 -6.50 1.88
CA ARG A 100 -10.91 -7.96 1.96
C ARG A 100 -9.66 -8.67 2.45
N LEU A 101 -8.50 -8.32 1.89
CA LEU A 101 -7.21 -8.84 2.29
C LEU A 101 -6.95 -8.65 3.79
N LEU A 102 -7.12 -7.43 4.30
CA LEU A 102 -6.87 -7.12 5.72
C LEU A 102 -7.79 -7.90 6.67
N LYS A 103 -9.03 -8.18 6.25
CA LYS A 103 -9.95 -9.06 7.00
C LYS A 103 -9.46 -10.51 7.03
N GLU A 104 -8.92 -11.01 5.91
CA GLU A 104 -8.37 -12.37 5.85
C GLU A 104 -7.09 -12.51 6.68
N MET A 105 -6.20 -11.51 6.62
CA MET A 105 -4.94 -11.48 7.37
C MET A 105 -5.16 -11.48 8.89
N ARG A 106 -6.20 -10.82 9.38
CA ARG A 106 -6.53 -10.72 10.81
C ARG A 106 -6.85 -12.05 11.51
N CYS A 107 -7.34 -13.02 10.75
CA CYS A 107 -7.81 -14.30 11.29
C CYS A 107 -6.84 -15.44 11.02
N GLN A 108 -5.75 -15.18 10.29
CA GLN A 108 -4.88 -16.23 9.77
C GLN A 108 -3.42 -15.89 10.01
N ARG A 109 -2.63 -16.91 10.34
CA ARG A 109 -1.17 -16.79 10.30
C ARG A 109 -0.73 -16.53 8.86
N LEU A 110 0.10 -15.52 8.69
CA LEU A 110 0.69 -15.13 7.42
C LEU A 110 1.89 -16.03 7.14
N PHE A 111 1.93 -16.57 5.93
CA PHE A 111 3.08 -17.33 5.41
C PHE A 111 3.00 -17.32 3.87
N PHE A 112 3.50 -18.36 3.18
CA PHE A 112 3.38 -18.49 1.72
C PHE A 112 1.97 -18.27 1.17
N LYS A 113 0.93 -18.57 1.97
CA LYS A 113 -0.47 -18.34 1.60
C LYS A 113 -0.80 -16.87 1.26
N LEU A 114 -0.06 -15.90 1.81
CA LEU A 114 -0.24 -14.48 1.49
C LEU A 114 0.16 -14.19 0.03
N PHE A 115 1.27 -14.77 -0.44
CA PHE A 115 1.81 -14.49 -1.78
C PHE A 115 0.98 -15.12 -2.91
N ILE A 116 0.19 -16.14 -2.61
CA ILE A 116 -0.78 -16.74 -3.54
C ILE A 116 -2.19 -16.18 -3.36
N ASN A 117 -2.38 -15.22 -2.43
CA ASN A 117 -3.69 -14.63 -2.17
C ASN A 117 -4.05 -13.68 -3.32
N GLN A 118 -5.20 -13.92 -3.96
CA GLN A 118 -5.65 -13.11 -5.10
C GLN A 118 -5.82 -11.63 -4.74
N TYR A 119 -6.33 -11.32 -3.55
CA TYR A 119 -6.51 -9.93 -3.10
C TYR A 119 -5.16 -9.24 -2.85
N PHE A 120 -4.18 -9.96 -2.31
CA PHE A 120 -2.80 -9.46 -2.17
C PHE A 120 -2.18 -9.13 -3.53
N LEU A 121 -2.23 -10.07 -4.47
CA LEU A 121 -1.68 -9.88 -5.82
C LEU A 121 -2.35 -8.72 -6.57
N LEU A 122 -3.68 -8.60 -6.47
CA LEU A 122 -4.42 -7.49 -7.08
C LEU A 122 -4.09 -6.15 -6.41
N THR A 123 -3.97 -6.10 -5.09
CA THR A 123 -3.53 -4.88 -4.39
C THR A 123 -2.15 -4.44 -4.85
N LEU A 124 -1.17 -5.35 -4.90
CA LEU A 124 0.17 -5.05 -5.39
C LEU A 124 0.15 -4.56 -6.84
N PHE A 125 -0.57 -5.25 -7.72
CA PHE A 125 -0.69 -4.88 -9.13
C PHE A 125 -1.22 -3.46 -9.31
N PHE A 126 -2.33 -3.10 -8.66
CA PHE A 126 -2.93 -1.77 -8.84
C PHE A 126 -2.09 -0.66 -8.20
N MET A 127 -1.41 -0.93 -7.07
CA MET A 127 -0.47 0.03 -6.48
C MET A 127 0.71 0.30 -7.41
N ILE A 128 1.38 -0.74 -7.89
CA ILE A 128 2.53 -0.62 -8.78
C ILE A 128 2.12 0.01 -10.12
N ALA A 129 0.98 -0.39 -10.68
CA ALA A 129 0.49 0.21 -11.92
C ALA A 129 0.21 1.71 -11.75
N THR A 130 -0.30 2.12 -10.58
CA THR A 130 -0.52 3.54 -10.26
C THR A 130 0.81 4.28 -10.17
N GLU A 131 1.79 3.72 -9.46
CA GLU A 131 3.13 4.29 -9.32
C GLU A 131 3.84 4.40 -10.67
N LEU A 132 3.87 3.33 -11.47
CA LEU A 132 4.51 3.33 -12.79
C LEU A 132 3.84 4.30 -13.78
N LEU A 133 2.52 4.45 -13.70
CA LEU A 133 1.82 5.41 -14.55
C LEU A 133 2.14 6.85 -14.17
N VAL A 134 2.26 7.14 -12.87
CA VAL A 134 2.71 8.46 -12.39
C VAL A 134 4.18 8.70 -12.77
N LEU A 135 5.05 7.69 -12.67
CA LEU A 135 6.42 7.78 -13.17
C LEU A 135 6.47 8.14 -14.65
N TYR A 136 5.66 7.46 -15.47
CA TYR A 136 5.59 7.73 -16.91
C TYR A 136 5.11 9.15 -17.19
N TRP A 137 4.07 9.60 -16.50
CA TRP A 137 3.59 10.98 -16.62
C TRP A 137 4.64 12.02 -16.18
N LEU A 138 5.33 11.80 -15.05
CA LEU A 138 6.40 12.68 -14.57
C LEU A 138 7.56 12.74 -15.56
N LYS A 139 7.92 11.60 -16.18
CA LYS A 139 8.97 11.53 -17.21
C LYS A 139 8.67 12.42 -18.41
N GLU A 140 7.42 12.48 -18.85
CA GLU A 140 7.00 13.34 -19.95
C GLU A 140 6.89 14.82 -19.53
N SER A 141 6.58 15.06 -18.24
CA SER A 141 6.25 16.41 -17.75
C SER A 141 7.45 17.19 -17.20
N THR A 142 8.50 16.52 -16.70
CA THR A 142 9.61 17.19 -16.00
C THR A 142 10.97 16.54 -16.24
N ILE A 143 12.05 17.29 -15.95
CA ILE A 143 13.44 16.84 -16.06
C ILE A 143 13.94 16.23 -14.72
N TYR A 144 13.21 16.47 -13.61
CA TYR A 144 13.58 16.04 -12.24
C TYR A 144 12.76 14.83 -11.78
N VAL A 145 12.69 13.81 -12.64
CA VAL A 145 11.76 12.67 -12.52
C VAL A 145 12.02 11.83 -11.27
N GLN A 146 13.29 11.61 -10.91
CA GLN A 146 13.67 10.65 -9.86
C GLN A 146 13.27 11.12 -8.46
N ASP A 147 13.58 12.37 -8.10
CA ASP A 147 13.28 12.92 -6.77
C ASP A 147 11.77 13.10 -6.58
N GLN A 148 11.08 13.61 -7.61
CA GLN A 148 9.63 13.79 -7.59
C GLN A 148 8.90 12.44 -7.49
N PHE A 149 9.38 11.42 -8.21
CA PHE A 149 8.82 10.10 -8.15
C PHE A 149 9.04 9.42 -6.79
N LEU A 150 10.22 9.58 -6.17
CA LEU A 150 10.46 9.06 -4.82
C LEU A 150 9.52 9.71 -3.80
N GLN A 151 9.32 11.03 -3.88
CA GLN A 151 8.37 11.75 -3.04
C GLN A 151 6.93 11.26 -3.26
N PHE A 152 6.55 10.95 -4.51
CA PHE A 152 5.26 10.34 -4.82
C PHE A 152 5.10 8.99 -4.14
N VAL A 153 6.06 8.07 -4.31
CA VAL A 153 5.99 6.71 -3.74
C VAL A 153 5.87 6.77 -2.21
N MET A 154 6.66 7.62 -1.54
CA MET A 154 6.57 7.80 -0.09
C MET A 154 5.22 8.36 0.36
N GLY A 155 4.74 9.41 -0.31
CA GLY A 155 3.45 10.03 0.00
C GLY A 155 2.27 9.08 -0.25
N TYR A 156 2.29 8.37 -1.38
CA TYR A 156 1.27 7.40 -1.76
C TYR A 156 1.24 6.21 -0.79
N ALA A 157 2.41 5.67 -0.42
CA ALA A 157 2.50 4.63 0.60
C ALA A 157 1.91 5.08 1.95
N LEU A 158 2.19 6.31 2.38
CA LEU A 158 1.61 6.86 3.62
C LEU A 158 0.08 7.00 3.55
N LEU A 159 -0.46 7.49 2.42
CA LEU A 159 -1.90 7.56 2.19
C LEU A 159 -2.55 6.18 2.21
N MET A 160 -1.91 5.20 1.58
CA MET A 160 -2.35 3.82 1.58
C MET A 160 -2.34 3.21 3.00
N ILE A 161 -1.29 3.45 3.80
CA ILE A 161 -1.20 2.96 5.18
C ILE A 161 -2.33 3.57 6.02
N THR A 162 -2.44 4.91 6.02
CA THR A 162 -3.41 5.63 6.85
C THR A 162 -4.85 5.28 6.50
N GLY A 163 -5.21 5.24 5.21
CA GLY A 163 -6.54 4.81 4.76
C GLY A 163 -6.85 3.37 5.13
N SER A 164 -5.87 2.48 5.02
CA SER A 164 -6.02 1.07 5.39
C SER A 164 -6.21 0.86 6.88
N ILE A 165 -5.41 1.54 7.71
CA ILE A 165 -5.55 1.48 9.18
C ILE A 165 -6.96 1.93 9.57
N PHE A 166 -7.43 3.06 9.03
CA PHE A 166 -8.77 3.56 9.31
C PHE A 166 -9.86 2.54 8.96
N LEU A 167 -9.75 1.86 7.82
CA LEU A 167 -10.70 0.81 7.41
C LEU A 167 -10.58 -0.46 8.25
N ASN A 168 -9.38 -0.77 8.72
CA ASN A 168 -9.08 -2.02 9.41
C ASN A 168 -9.42 -1.94 10.90
N VAL A 169 -9.29 -0.76 11.55
CA VAL A 169 -9.58 -0.60 12.98
C VAL A 169 -11.05 -0.96 13.27
N PRO A 170 -11.33 -1.91 14.19
CA PRO A 170 -12.69 -2.31 14.49
C PRO A 170 -13.49 -1.16 15.11
N LYS A 171 -14.62 -0.79 14.49
CA LYS A 171 -15.64 0.03 15.15
C LYS A 171 -16.46 -0.87 16.06
N GLN A 172 -16.20 -0.82 17.36
CA GLN A 172 -16.98 -1.58 18.33
C GLN A 172 -18.38 -0.98 18.46
N LYS A 173 -19.42 -1.78 18.22
CA LYS A 173 -20.80 -1.49 18.63
C LYS A 173 -21.15 -2.44 19.76
N GLY A 174 -21.15 -1.96 21.01
CA GLY A 174 -21.67 -2.70 22.16
C GLY A 174 -20.90 -2.49 23.48
N PRO A 175 -21.56 -2.60 24.65
CA PRO A 175 -20.98 -2.23 25.95
C PRO A 175 -20.00 -3.24 26.58
N PHE A 176 -19.74 -4.40 25.97
CA PHE A 176 -19.07 -5.53 26.66
C PHE A 176 -17.81 -6.12 26.01
N LEU A 177 -17.25 -5.52 24.96
CA LEU A 177 -16.03 -6.06 24.34
C LEU A 177 -14.81 -5.19 24.67
N LYS A 178 -14.07 -5.56 25.71
CA LYS A 178 -12.72 -5.01 25.93
C LYS A 178 -11.91 -5.22 24.66
N GLN A 179 -11.56 -4.13 23.98
CA GLN A 179 -10.72 -4.17 22.79
C GLN A 179 -9.36 -4.76 23.19
N GLU A 180 -9.05 -5.98 22.73
CA GLU A 180 -7.72 -6.53 22.95
C GLU A 180 -6.71 -5.64 22.20
N TRP A 181 -5.77 -5.04 22.93
CA TRP A 181 -4.75 -4.17 22.35
C TRP A 181 -4.00 -4.84 21.19
N ARG A 182 -3.85 -6.17 21.24
CA ARG A 182 -3.27 -6.99 20.18
C ARG A 182 -3.98 -6.86 18.85
N LEU A 183 -5.32 -6.78 18.85
CA LEU A 183 -6.11 -6.59 17.63
C LEU A 183 -5.89 -5.20 17.01
N THR A 184 -5.75 -4.17 17.84
CA THR A 184 -5.42 -2.82 17.37
C THR A 184 -4.02 -2.79 16.77
N VAL A 185 -3.05 -3.47 17.38
CA VAL A 185 -1.68 -3.57 16.85
C VAL A 185 -1.65 -4.34 15.52
N VAL A 186 -2.35 -5.47 15.41
CA VAL A 186 -2.52 -6.20 14.14
C VAL A 186 -3.16 -5.32 13.07
N ALA A 187 -4.18 -4.53 13.43
CA ALA A 187 -4.83 -3.62 12.49
C ALA A 187 -3.89 -2.57 11.87
N ILE A 188 -2.83 -2.21 12.60
CA ILE A 188 -1.79 -1.26 12.17
C ILE A 188 -0.70 -1.96 11.36
N ILE A 189 -0.28 -3.16 11.75
CA ILE A 189 0.81 -3.88 11.10
C ILE A 189 0.39 -4.44 9.74
N ASP A 190 -0.83 -4.98 9.62
CA ASP A 190 -1.28 -5.65 8.40
C ASP A 190 -1.15 -4.76 7.14
N PRO A 191 -1.62 -3.49 7.14
CA PRO A 191 -1.39 -2.59 6.01
C PRO A 191 0.09 -2.33 5.71
N ILE A 192 0.92 -2.18 6.75
CA ILE A 192 2.35 -1.90 6.59
C ILE A 192 3.04 -3.07 5.89
N ILE A 193 2.70 -4.32 6.26
CA ILE A 193 3.20 -5.52 5.59
C ILE A 193 2.89 -5.46 4.09
N VAL A 194 1.61 -5.26 3.74
CA VAL A 194 1.16 -5.28 2.34
C VAL A 194 1.85 -4.20 1.51
N ILE A 195 1.92 -2.98 2.05
CA ILE A 195 2.46 -1.82 1.33
C ILE A 195 3.98 -1.94 1.19
N SER A 196 4.66 -2.50 2.20
CA SER A 196 6.11 -2.74 2.12
C SER A 196 6.46 -3.70 0.99
N PHE A 197 5.66 -4.75 0.76
CA PHE A 197 5.85 -5.63 -0.39
C PHE A 197 5.60 -4.93 -1.73
N SER A 198 4.68 -3.97 -1.80
CA SER A 198 4.49 -3.14 -3.01
C SER A 198 5.73 -2.33 -3.32
N VAL A 199 6.29 -1.65 -2.32
CA VAL A 199 7.50 -0.82 -2.49
C VAL A 199 8.71 -1.69 -2.88
N ILE A 200 8.88 -2.87 -2.25
CA ILE A 200 9.93 -3.83 -2.62
C ILE A 200 9.78 -4.26 -4.08
N LEU A 201 8.57 -4.64 -4.48
CA LEU A 201 8.32 -5.14 -5.82
C LEU A 201 8.52 -4.03 -6.86
N LEU A 202 8.06 -2.80 -6.58
CA LEU A 202 8.34 -1.63 -7.41
C LEU A 202 9.86 -1.42 -7.57
N TYR A 203 10.60 -1.46 -6.47
CA TYR A 203 12.06 -1.28 -6.49
C TYR A 203 12.77 -2.36 -7.32
N VAL A 204 12.38 -3.64 -7.15
CA VAL A 204 12.90 -4.75 -7.96
C VAL A 204 12.59 -4.54 -9.44
N LEU A 205 11.36 -4.15 -9.78
CA LEU A 205 10.97 -3.88 -11.16
C LEU A 205 11.78 -2.73 -11.77
N LEU A 206 11.94 -1.62 -11.06
CA LEU A 206 12.72 -0.48 -11.54
C LEU A 206 14.19 -0.84 -11.75
N ASN A 207 14.79 -1.61 -10.85
CA ASN A 207 16.16 -2.10 -11.01
C ASN A 207 16.30 -3.03 -12.22
N LEU A 208 15.34 -3.93 -12.43
CA LEU A 208 15.32 -4.78 -13.63
C LEU A 208 15.21 -3.93 -14.89
N PHE A 209 14.27 -2.99 -14.95
CA PHE A 209 14.11 -2.11 -16.11
C PHE A 209 15.36 -1.28 -16.38
N TYR A 210 16.02 -0.76 -15.34
CA TYR A 210 17.28 -0.02 -15.48
C TYR A 210 18.40 -0.89 -16.04
N GLN A 211 18.49 -2.16 -15.60
CA GLN A 211 19.46 -3.12 -16.13
C GLN A 211 19.17 -3.57 -17.57
N PHE A 212 17.90 -3.49 -18.03
CA PHE A 212 17.51 -3.83 -19.40
C PHE A 212 17.55 -2.65 -20.38
N LEU A 213 17.61 -1.41 -19.89
CA LEU A 213 17.68 -0.18 -20.70
C LEU A 213 19.12 0.33 -20.93
N LEU A 214 20.12 -0.26 -20.27
CA LEU A 214 21.56 -0.07 -20.48
C LEU A 214 22.14 -1.17 -21.37
#